data_AF-A0A2D4L1W4-F1
#
_entry.id   AF-A0A2D4L1W4-F1
#
_cell.length_a   1.000
_cell.length_b   1.000
_cell.length_c   1.000
_cell.angle_alpha   90.00
_cell.angle_beta   90.00
_cell.angle_gamma   90.00
#
_symmetry.space_group_name_H-M   'P 1'
#
loop_
_entity.id
_entity.type
_entity.pdbx_description
1 polymer ?
#
loop_
_entity_poly.entity_id
_entity_poly.type
_entity_poly.pdbx_seq_one_letter_code
_entity_poly.pdbx_strand_id
1 'polypeptide(L)'
;DDYKDKQNIMWPKRSDCVKSYPAIPSPEELPTYILHPENRGQRIHSLLGNPEEDLTQTEFNEPDCSSITDNPNSDSVYFWIKELSSHLDLTEKMPDDYAKQILYSHVNNQSVTQQQIGSLIYHAILKAREPLWLVLNEASLYWRALGNGMFAFTCLRKAFNLTPHEFQY
;
A
#
# COMPACT_ATOMS: atom_id res chain seq x y z
N ASP A 1 -34.21 17.63 -18.81
CA ASP A 1 -33.10 18.25 -19.57
C ASP A 1 -32.12 19.11 -18.75
N ASP A 2 -32.39 19.43 -17.47
CA ASP A 2 -31.47 20.24 -16.63
C ASP A 2 -30.26 19.47 -16.04
N TYR A 3 -30.29 18.13 -16.04
CA TYR A 3 -29.23 17.29 -15.44
C TYR A 3 -28.05 17.05 -16.39
N LYS A 4 -28.30 16.96 -17.70
CA LYS A 4 -27.25 16.75 -18.71
C LYS A 4 -26.35 17.98 -18.87
N ASP A 5 -26.90 19.19 -18.69
CA ASP A 5 -26.14 20.43 -18.79
C ASP A 5 -25.20 20.64 -17.60
N LYS A 6 -25.61 20.22 -16.39
CA LYS A 6 -24.75 20.26 -15.19
C LYS A 6 -23.61 19.24 -15.22
N GLN A 7 -23.77 18.14 -15.95
CA GLN A 7 -22.72 17.13 -16.09
C GLN A 7 -21.51 17.66 -16.88
N ASN A 8 -21.75 18.53 -17.87
CA ASN A 8 -20.69 19.20 -18.65
C ASN A 8 -19.90 20.23 -17.84
N ILE A 9 -20.43 20.68 -16.69
CA ILE A 9 -19.77 21.64 -15.78
C ILE A 9 -18.86 20.90 -14.80
N MET A 10 -19.19 19.65 -14.45
CA MET A 10 -18.50 18.88 -13.41
C MET A 10 -17.44 17.93 -13.95
N TRP A 11 -17.47 17.55 -15.23
CA TRP A 11 -16.50 16.64 -15.84
C TRP A 11 -16.08 17.11 -17.23
N PRO A 12 -14.78 17.13 -17.56
CA PRO A 12 -14.29 17.57 -18.87
C PRO A 12 -14.78 16.65 -19.99
N LYS A 13 -15.04 17.22 -21.18
CA LYS A 13 -15.41 16.42 -22.36
C LYS A 13 -14.19 15.68 -22.89
N ARG A 14 -14.41 14.58 -23.61
CA ARG A 14 -13.32 13.83 -24.26
C ARG A 14 -12.41 14.71 -25.12
N SER A 15 -12.97 15.69 -25.84
CA SER A 15 -12.19 16.65 -26.64
C SER A 15 -11.25 17.50 -25.78
N ASP A 16 -11.70 17.87 -24.58
CA ASP A 16 -10.94 18.71 -23.66
C ASP A 16 -9.79 17.88 -23.07
N CYS A 17 -10.06 16.62 -22.68
CA CYS A 17 -9.02 15.68 -22.23
C CYS A 17 -7.96 15.43 -23.30
N VAL A 18 -8.36 15.17 -24.56
CA VAL A 18 -7.41 14.92 -25.65
C VAL A 18 -6.56 16.17 -25.95
N LYS A 19 -7.11 17.37 -25.75
CA LYS A 19 -6.37 18.63 -25.92
C LYS A 19 -5.39 18.90 -24.78
N SER A 20 -5.79 18.65 -23.53
CA SER A 20 -4.96 18.91 -22.35
C SER A 20 -3.97 17.79 -22.05
N TYR A 21 -4.31 16.54 -22.36
CA TYR A 21 -3.54 15.33 -22.12
C TYR A 21 -3.51 14.47 -23.40
N PRO A 22 -2.71 14.86 -24.41
CA PRO A 22 -2.70 14.22 -25.72
C PRO A 22 -2.05 12.83 -25.73
N ALA A 23 -1.30 12.49 -24.68
CA ALA A 23 -0.65 11.21 -24.51
C ALA A 23 -0.94 10.64 -23.11
N ILE A 24 -0.88 9.32 -22.99
CA ILE A 24 -0.88 8.66 -21.68
C ILE A 24 0.45 9.02 -21.00
N PRO A 25 0.42 9.52 -19.74
CA PRO A 25 1.63 9.81 -18.98
C PRO A 25 2.55 8.58 -18.90
N SER A 26 3.84 8.81 -18.69
CA SER A 26 4.74 7.68 -18.44
C SER A 26 4.33 6.95 -17.14
N PRO A 27 4.66 5.67 -16.96
CA PRO A 27 4.27 4.92 -15.76
C PRO A 27 4.66 5.61 -14.45
N GLU A 28 5.76 6.37 -14.44
CA GLU A 28 6.26 7.14 -13.31
C GLU A 28 5.41 8.38 -12.98
N GLU A 29 4.65 8.87 -13.96
CA GLU A 29 3.76 10.02 -13.82
C GLU A 29 2.32 9.62 -13.46
N LEU A 30 2.02 8.32 -13.45
CA LEU A 30 0.69 7.83 -13.08
C LEU A 30 0.46 8.00 -11.57
N PRO A 31 -0.68 8.58 -11.15
CA PRO A 31 -0.97 8.78 -9.75
C PRO A 31 -1.16 7.44 -9.04
N THR A 32 -0.43 7.27 -7.94
CA THR A 32 -0.52 6.09 -7.07
C THR A 32 -1.55 6.33 -5.98
N TYR A 33 -2.79 5.90 -6.19
CA TYR A 33 -3.84 6.10 -5.17
C TYR A 33 -3.73 5.04 -4.05
N ILE A 34 -3.96 5.47 -2.81
CA ILE A 34 -4.01 4.60 -1.63
C ILE A 34 -5.36 4.78 -0.95
N LEU A 35 -6.08 3.67 -0.80
CA LEU A 35 -7.33 3.64 -0.05
C LEU A 35 -7.02 3.39 1.42
N HIS A 36 -6.98 4.47 2.19
CA HIS A 36 -6.74 4.44 3.62
C HIS A 36 -7.79 3.60 4.37
N PRO A 37 -7.39 2.69 5.27
CA PRO A 37 -8.31 1.96 6.16
C PRO A 37 -9.21 2.87 7.02
N GLU A 38 -8.77 4.10 7.28
CA GLU A 38 -9.52 5.17 7.94
C GLU A 38 -10.85 5.47 7.26
N ASN A 39 -10.95 5.28 5.94
CA ASN A 39 -12.19 5.44 5.19
C ASN A 39 -13.28 4.46 5.62
N ARG A 40 -12.92 3.39 6.34
CA ARG A 40 -13.83 2.39 6.93
C ARG A 40 -13.82 2.42 8.47
N GLY A 41 -13.24 3.45 9.09
CA GLY A 41 -13.20 3.63 10.54
C GLY A 41 -12.09 2.87 11.26
N GLN A 42 -11.12 2.30 10.55
CA GLN A 42 -9.92 1.68 11.12
C GLN A 42 -8.84 2.74 11.34
N ARG A 43 -8.08 2.68 12.44
CA ARG A 43 -7.03 3.69 12.72
C ARG A 43 -5.65 3.06 12.58
N ILE A 44 -4.81 3.57 11.68
CA ILE A 44 -3.44 3.08 11.52
C ILE A 44 -2.49 3.58 12.61
N HIS A 45 -2.71 4.77 13.17
CA HIS A 45 -1.79 5.34 14.17
C HIS A 45 -1.61 4.47 15.44
N SER A 46 -2.53 3.56 15.75
CA SER A 46 -2.35 2.59 16.85
C SER A 46 -1.49 1.38 16.47
N LEU A 47 -1.38 1.07 15.17
CA LEU A 47 -0.67 -0.10 14.65
C LEU A 47 0.83 -0.05 14.92
N LEU A 48 1.45 1.13 14.77
CA LEU A 48 2.90 1.30 14.83
C LEU A 48 3.43 1.55 16.26
N GLY A 49 2.54 1.54 17.26
CA GLY A 49 2.89 1.59 18.69
C GLY A 49 3.69 2.84 19.13
N ASN A 50 4.16 2.81 20.38
CA ASN A 50 5.14 3.78 20.87
C ASN A 50 6.55 3.26 20.51
N PRO A 51 7.38 4.04 19.80
CA PRO A 51 8.70 3.61 19.35
C PRO A 51 9.65 3.21 20.49
N GLU A 52 9.40 3.67 21.72
CA GLU A 52 10.30 3.51 22.86
C GLU A 52 10.41 2.07 23.40
N GLU A 53 9.40 1.21 23.21
CA GLU A 53 9.46 -0.18 23.67
C GLU A 53 10.15 -1.12 22.66
N ASP A 54 10.02 -0.86 21.34
CA ASP A 54 10.51 -1.75 20.28
C ASP A 54 11.84 -1.32 19.63
N LEU A 55 12.21 -0.04 19.69
CA LEU A 55 13.45 0.47 19.08
C LEU A 55 14.70 0.32 19.95
N THR A 56 14.62 -0.47 21.04
CA THR A 56 15.80 -0.78 21.89
C THR A 56 16.78 -1.74 21.22
N GLN A 57 16.39 -2.33 20.08
CA GLN A 57 17.22 -3.25 19.31
C GLN A 57 18.08 -2.49 18.28
N THR A 58 19.39 -2.73 18.31
CA THR A 58 20.37 -2.16 17.36
C THR A 58 20.23 -2.71 15.94
N GLU A 59 19.49 -3.81 15.76
CA GLU A 59 19.23 -4.44 14.47
C GLU A 59 17.86 -4.01 13.92
N PHE A 60 17.89 -3.44 12.72
CA PHE A 60 16.66 -3.09 12.00
C PHE A 60 16.18 -4.28 11.16
N ASN A 61 14.91 -4.61 11.28
CA ASN A 61 14.28 -5.70 10.55
C ASN A 61 13.22 -5.15 9.59
N GLU A 62 13.21 -5.65 8.36
CA GLU A 62 12.17 -5.29 7.39
C GLU A 62 10.97 -6.23 7.50
N PRO A 63 9.75 -5.76 7.19
CA PRO A 63 8.56 -6.60 7.30
C PRO A 63 8.54 -7.71 6.25
N ASP A 64 8.46 -8.96 6.70
CA ASP A 64 8.34 -10.15 5.84
C ASP A 64 6.91 -10.72 5.87
N CYS A 65 6.25 -10.69 4.72
CA CYS A 65 4.90 -11.22 4.54
C CYS A 65 4.87 -12.61 3.89
N SER A 66 6.03 -13.16 3.50
CA SER A 66 6.12 -14.41 2.72
C SER A 66 5.77 -15.64 3.56
N SER A 67 6.12 -15.62 4.84
CA SER A 67 5.90 -16.70 5.82
C SER A 67 4.46 -16.79 6.35
N ILE A 68 3.63 -15.77 6.07
CA ILE A 68 2.26 -15.70 6.57
C ILE A 68 1.37 -16.68 5.80
N THR A 69 0.70 -17.56 6.52
CA THR A 69 -0.29 -18.46 5.93
C THR A 69 -1.59 -17.71 5.67
N ASP A 70 -2.04 -17.74 4.42
CA ASP A 70 -3.34 -17.24 3.99
C ASP A 70 -4.11 -18.38 3.33
N ASN A 71 -5.44 -18.40 3.49
CA ASN A 71 -6.26 -19.32 2.71
C ASN A 71 -6.50 -18.66 1.34
N PRO A 72 -5.97 -19.22 0.24
CA PRO A 72 -6.16 -18.60 -1.07
C PRO A 72 -7.63 -18.73 -1.45
N ASN A 73 -8.38 -17.64 -1.39
CA ASN A 73 -9.70 -17.56 -2.03
C ASN A 73 -9.59 -17.43 -3.57
N SER A 74 -8.38 -17.51 -4.13
CA SER A 74 -8.14 -17.31 -5.56
C SER A 74 -6.76 -17.85 -5.98
N ASP A 75 -6.73 -19.06 -6.53
CA ASP A 75 -5.58 -19.58 -7.29
C ASP A 75 -5.28 -18.73 -8.53
N SER A 76 -6.28 -17.98 -9.03
CA SER A 76 -6.14 -17.13 -10.21
C SER A 76 -5.22 -15.93 -9.98
N VAL A 77 -5.27 -15.27 -8.82
CA VAL A 77 -4.42 -14.10 -8.53
C VAL A 77 -2.94 -14.51 -8.48
N TYR A 78 -2.61 -15.62 -7.82
CA TYR A 78 -1.25 -16.18 -7.80
C TYR A 78 -0.69 -16.40 -9.21
N PHE A 79 -1.50 -17.00 -10.07
CA PHE A 79 -1.16 -17.27 -11.47
C PHE A 79 -0.88 -15.98 -12.24
N TRP A 80 -1.77 -14.98 -12.16
CA TRP A 80 -1.57 -13.69 -12.85
C TRP A 80 -0.31 -12.97 -12.41
N ILE A 81 0.06 -13.02 -11.14
CA ILE A 81 1.28 -12.38 -10.65
C ILE A 81 2.50 -13.07 -11.23
N LYS A 82 2.55 -14.41 -11.19
CA LYS A 82 3.67 -15.16 -11.75
C LYS A 82 3.84 -14.86 -13.24
N GLU A 83 2.74 -14.73 -13.96
CA GLU A 83 2.73 -14.31 -15.36
C GLU A 83 3.26 -12.87 -15.51
N LEU A 84 2.73 -11.91 -14.75
CA LEU A 84 3.19 -10.51 -14.75
C LEU A 84 4.69 -10.38 -14.39
N SER A 85 5.17 -11.12 -13.39
CA SER A 85 6.60 -11.18 -13.02
C SER A 85 7.49 -11.75 -14.12
N SER A 86 6.93 -12.53 -15.05
CA SER A 86 7.68 -13.06 -16.18
C SER A 86 7.78 -12.07 -17.35
N HIS A 87 6.88 -11.07 -17.41
CA HIS A 87 6.81 -10.07 -18.48
C HIS A 87 7.30 -8.67 -18.06
N LEU A 88 7.33 -8.38 -16.77
CA LEU A 88 7.79 -7.11 -16.20
C LEU A 88 9.09 -7.34 -15.42
N ASP A 89 10.02 -6.39 -15.51
CA ASP A 89 11.17 -6.37 -14.61
C ASP A 89 10.74 -5.86 -13.23
N LEU A 90 9.99 -6.69 -12.49
CA LEU A 90 9.58 -6.37 -11.11
C LEU A 90 10.77 -6.29 -10.13
N THR A 91 11.99 -6.55 -10.61
CA THR A 91 13.22 -6.39 -9.83
C THR A 91 13.77 -4.97 -9.90
N GLU A 92 13.35 -4.18 -10.90
CA GLU A 92 13.64 -2.75 -10.96
C GLU A 92 12.93 -2.02 -9.81
N LYS A 93 13.71 -1.29 -9.01
CA LYS A 93 13.16 -0.53 -7.89
C LYS A 93 12.56 0.77 -8.40
N MET A 94 11.26 0.94 -8.15
CA MET A 94 10.53 2.17 -8.49
C MET A 94 9.86 2.76 -7.25
N PRO A 95 10.60 3.57 -6.45
CA PRO A 95 10.08 4.17 -5.22
C PRO A 95 8.86 5.06 -5.47
N ASP A 96 7.82 4.88 -4.65
CA ASP A 96 6.60 5.69 -4.67
C ASP A 96 6.70 6.80 -3.61
N ASP A 97 7.06 8.01 -4.04
CA ASP A 97 7.24 9.18 -3.16
C ASP A 97 5.94 9.55 -2.42
N TYR A 98 4.78 9.32 -3.04
CA TYR A 98 3.49 9.59 -2.42
C TYR A 98 3.19 8.57 -1.32
N ALA A 99 3.45 7.27 -1.58
CA ALA A 99 3.38 6.23 -0.55
C ALA A 99 4.32 6.53 0.62
N LYS A 100 5.52 7.05 0.33
CA LYS A 100 6.47 7.47 1.37
C LYS A 100 5.91 8.60 2.23
N GLN A 101 5.29 9.63 1.65
CA GLN A 101 4.68 10.71 2.42
C GLN A 101 3.58 10.20 3.36
N ILE A 102 2.73 9.30 2.87
CA ILE A 102 1.67 8.69 3.67
C ILE A 102 2.26 7.87 4.82
N LEU A 103 3.23 7.01 4.53
CA LEU A 103 3.88 6.16 5.53
C LEU A 103 4.45 6.99 6.70
N TYR A 104 5.14 8.09 6.39
CA TYR A 104 5.70 8.98 7.42
C TYR A 104 4.61 9.75 8.17
N SER A 105 3.48 10.07 7.53
CA SER A 105 2.37 10.74 8.18
C SER A 105 1.70 9.88 9.27
N HIS A 106 1.79 8.55 9.16
CA HIS A 106 1.24 7.63 10.16
C HIS A 106 2.06 7.61 11.46
N VAL A 107 3.31 8.04 11.40
CA VAL A 107 4.21 8.09 12.55
C VAL A 107 4.23 9.51 13.10
N ASN A 108 3.65 9.71 14.28
CA ASN A 108 3.51 11.04 14.93
C ASN A 108 4.84 11.76 15.23
N ASN A 109 5.99 11.15 14.95
CA ASN A 109 7.30 11.66 15.33
C ASN A 109 8.17 11.97 14.10
N GLN A 110 8.57 13.24 13.95
CA GLN A 110 9.36 13.76 12.83
C GLN A 110 10.80 13.20 12.76
N SER A 111 11.23 12.41 13.75
CA SER A 111 12.60 11.87 13.82
C SER A 111 12.73 10.38 13.47
N VAL A 112 11.68 9.72 12.98
CA VAL A 112 11.72 8.28 12.70
C VAL A 112 12.27 8.02 11.30
N THR A 113 13.26 7.13 11.19
CA THR A 113 13.87 6.73 9.92
C THR A 113 13.04 5.66 9.23
N GLN A 114 13.22 5.51 7.91
CA GLN A 114 12.58 4.43 7.16
C GLN A 114 12.84 3.05 7.76
N GLN A 115 14.08 2.76 8.18
CA GLN A 115 14.42 1.48 8.80
C GLN A 115 13.68 1.26 10.12
N GLN A 116 13.49 2.33 10.92
CA GLN A 116 12.72 2.25 12.15
C GLN A 116 11.23 1.95 11.86
N ILE A 117 10.64 2.57 10.84
CA ILE A 117 9.26 2.24 10.41
C ILE A 117 9.17 0.77 9.99
N GLY A 118 10.15 0.29 9.23
CA GLY A 118 10.24 -1.13 8.85
C GLY A 118 10.24 -2.05 10.07
N SER A 119 11.08 -1.76 11.07
CA SER A 119 11.13 -2.54 12.32
C SER A 119 9.83 -2.50 13.10
N LEU A 120 9.17 -1.33 13.17
CA LEU A 120 7.87 -1.20 13.85
C LEU A 120 6.82 -2.10 13.20
N ILE A 121 6.75 -2.11 11.87
CA ILE A 121 5.83 -2.98 11.12
C ILE A 121 6.21 -4.46 11.33
N TYR A 122 7.50 -4.80 11.25
CA TYR A 122 7.98 -6.16 11.50
C TYR A 122 7.54 -6.68 12.88
N HIS A 123 7.74 -5.90 13.94
CA HIS A 123 7.30 -6.29 15.28
C HIS A 123 5.77 -6.32 15.41
N ALA A 124 5.04 -5.43 14.74
CA ALA A 124 3.59 -5.45 14.71
C ALA A 124 3.03 -6.74 14.09
N ILE A 125 3.67 -7.26 13.03
CA ILE A 125 3.32 -8.57 12.41
C ILE A 125 3.45 -9.69 13.44
N LEU A 126 4.53 -9.69 14.24
CA LEU A 126 4.82 -10.74 15.20
C LEU A 126 3.94 -10.69 16.46
N LYS A 127 3.59 -9.49 16.95
CA LYS A 127 2.91 -9.30 18.23
C LYS A 127 1.40 -9.54 18.19
N ALA A 128 0.79 -9.63 17.01
CA ALA A 128 -0.64 -9.89 16.81
C ALA A 128 -1.59 -9.02 17.65
N ARG A 129 -1.18 -7.78 17.99
CA ARG A 129 -2.00 -6.85 18.79
C ARG A 129 -3.15 -6.25 17.98
N GLU A 130 -2.98 -6.18 16.68
CA GLU A 130 -3.86 -5.53 15.73
C GLU A 130 -4.27 -6.53 14.64
N PRO A 131 -5.40 -6.33 13.94
CA PRO A 131 -5.80 -7.21 12.86
C PRO A 131 -4.67 -7.36 11.83
N LEU A 132 -4.21 -8.60 11.62
CA LEU A 132 -3.02 -8.86 10.79
C LEU A 132 -3.15 -8.27 9.38
N TRP A 133 -4.34 -8.28 8.78
CA TRP A 133 -4.58 -7.69 7.47
C TRP A 133 -4.30 -6.18 7.41
N LEU A 134 -4.52 -5.43 8.50
CA LEU A 134 -4.18 -4.00 8.57
C LEU A 134 -2.66 -3.80 8.59
N VAL A 135 -1.96 -4.58 9.42
CA VAL A 135 -0.50 -4.52 9.52
C VAL A 135 0.15 -4.88 8.17
N LEU A 136 -0.44 -5.82 7.43
CA LEU A 136 0.05 -6.22 6.12
C LEU A 136 -0.24 -5.19 5.01
N ASN A 137 -1.33 -4.43 5.13
CA ASN A 137 -1.53 -3.26 4.28
C ASN A 137 -0.45 -2.20 4.52
N GLU A 138 -0.08 -1.97 5.79
CA GLU A 138 1.01 -1.04 6.13
C GLU A 138 2.38 -1.57 5.66
N ALA A 139 2.64 -2.87 5.76
CA ALA A 139 3.83 -3.50 5.17
C ALA A 139 3.88 -3.33 3.65
N SER A 140 2.74 -3.46 2.96
CA SER A 140 2.66 -3.18 1.52
C SER A 140 3.03 -1.73 1.20
N LEU A 141 2.50 -0.78 1.98
CA LEU A 141 2.81 0.64 1.84
C LEU A 141 4.31 0.93 2.04
N TYR A 142 4.93 0.31 3.06
CA TYR A 142 6.38 0.38 3.27
C TYR A 142 7.14 -0.04 2.02
N TRP A 143 6.86 -1.23 1.48
CA TRP A 143 7.58 -1.74 0.31
C TRP A 143 7.34 -0.91 -0.96
N ARG A 144 6.15 -0.31 -1.13
CA ARG A 144 5.88 0.66 -2.20
C ARG A 144 6.76 1.89 -2.08
N ALA A 145 6.90 2.46 -0.88
CA ALA A 145 7.77 3.60 -0.63
C ALA A 145 9.24 3.30 -0.96
N LEU A 146 9.68 2.05 -0.83
CA LEU A 146 11.04 1.59 -1.20
C LEU A 146 11.17 1.16 -2.67
N GLY A 147 10.04 1.02 -3.38
CA GLY A 147 9.98 0.57 -4.76
C GLY A 147 10.13 -0.94 -4.96
N ASN A 148 9.98 -1.74 -3.90
CA ASN A 148 10.02 -3.20 -4.04
C ASN A 148 8.62 -3.74 -4.35
N GLY A 149 8.29 -3.80 -5.64
CA GLY A 149 6.97 -4.23 -6.12
C GLY A 149 6.60 -5.66 -5.70
N MET A 150 7.58 -6.58 -5.67
CA MET A 150 7.34 -7.98 -5.31
C MET A 150 6.91 -8.13 -3.84
N PHE A 151 7.63 -7.50 -2.90
CA PHE A 151 7.23 -7.55 -1.48
C PHE A 151 5.95 -6.75 -1.22
N ALA A 152 5.81 -5.57 -1.84
CA ALA A 152 4.59 -4.77 -1.75
C ALA A 152 3.35 -5.58 -2.16
N PHE A 153 3.45 -6.26 -3.30
CA PHE A 153 2.38 -7.09 -3.82
C PHE A 153 2.13 -8.30 -2.90
N THR A 154 3.19 -8.97 -2.44
CA THR A 154 3.08 -10.14 -1.55
C THR A 154 2.32 -9.78 -0.28
N CYS A 155 2.70 -8.68 0.38
CA CYS A 155 2.00 -8.20 1.57
C CYS A 155 0.54 -7.82 1.27
N LEU A 156 0.27 -7.12 0.17
CA LEU A 156 -1.09 -6.71 -0.20
C LEU A 156 -2.00 -7.91 -0.46
N ARG A 157 -1.49 -8.96 -1.13
CA ARG A 157 -2.28 -10.18 -1.37
C ARG A 157 -2.66 -10.87 -0.07
N LYS A 158 -1.69 -11.00 0.86
CA LYS A 158 -1.92 -11.60 2.17
C LYS A 158 -2.93 -10.76 2.97
N ALA A 159 -2.78 -9.44 2.95
CA ALA A 159 -3.73 -8.52 3.57
C ALA A 159 -5.15 -8.74 3.03
N PHE A 160 -5.32 -8.74 1.71
CA PHE A 160 -6.60 -8.95 1.05
C PHE A 160 -7.24 -10.29 1.45
N ASN A 161 -6.49 -11.39 1.40
CA ASN A 161 -7.00 -12.72 1.74
C ASN A 161 -7.39 -12.86 3.23
N LEU A 162 -6.79 -12.07 4.11
CA LEU A 162 -7.09 -12.03 5.54
C LEU A 162 -8.14 -10.97 5.93
N THR A 163 -8.57 -10.13 4.98
CA THR A 163 -9.53 -9.06 5.24
C THR A 163 -10.95 -9.63 5.40
N PRO A 164 -11.67 -9.34 6.51
CA PRO A 164 -13.06 -9.76 6.68
C PRO A 164 -13.96 -9.18 5.58
N HIS A 165 -15.02 -9.89 5.22
CA HIS A 165 -15.86 -9.53 4.07
C HIS A 165 -16.51 -8.13 4.20
N GLU A 166 -16.79 -7.66 5.41
CA GLU A 166 -17.31 -6.29 5.62
C GLU A 166 -16.30 -5.17 5.28
N PHE A 167 -15.01 -5.49 5.22
CA PHE A 167 -13.92 -4.55 4.93
C PHE A 167 -13.25 -4.80 3.57
N GLN A 168 -13.71 -5.79 2.79
CA GLN A 168 -13.27 -5.99 1.42
C GLN A 168 -13.81 -4.86 0.52
N TYR A 169 -12.96 -4.37 -0.40
CA TYR A 169 -13.31 -3.35 -1.40
C TYR A 169 -13.93 -3.99 -2.64
#